data_AF-A0A410MDM2-F1
#
_entry.id   AF-A0A410MDM2-F1
#
_cell.length_a   1.000
_cell.length_b   1.000
_cell.length_c   1.000
_cell.angle_alpha   90.00
_cell.angle_beta   90.00
_cell.angle_gamma   90.00
#
_symmetry.space_group_name_H-M   'P 1'
#
loop_
_entity.id
_entity.type
_entity.pdbx_description
1 polymer ?
#
loop_
_entity_poly.entity_id
_entity_poly.type
_entity_poly.pdbx_seq_one_letter_code
_entity_poly.pdbx_strand_id
1 'polypeptide(L)' 'MSRLNKRKIAIPYCYVWMVEESKDPGRMFKTYVGGYVRNTHPGWDLVRIEKMNAIIKREGS' A
#
# COMPACT_ATOMS: atom_id res chain seq x y z
N MET A 1 -13.22 -0.74 -23.68
CA MET A 1 -12.64 -1.40 -22.47
C MET A 1 -12.43 -0.34 -21.40
N SER A 2 -13.25 -0.32 -20.34
CA SER A 2 -13.06 0.60 -19.22
C SER A 2 -11.80 0.19 -18.44
N ARG A 3 -10.78 1.06 -18.38
CA ARG A 3 -9.60 0.81 -17.56
C ARG A 3 -10.01 0.96 -16.09
N LEU A 4 -9.86 -0.10 -15.30
CA LEU A 4 -10.00 -0.01 -13.85
C LEU A 4 -8.85 0.84 -13.29
N ASN A 5 -9.18 2.07 -12.87
CA ASN A 5 -8.20 3.03 -12.32
C ASN A 5 -7.92 2.79 -10.83
N LYS A 6 -8.59 1.83 -10.20
CA LYS A 6 -8.40 1.42 -8.81
C LYS A 6 -8.39 -0.10 -8.70
N ARG A 7 -7.54 -0.64 -7.83
CA ARG A 7 -7.53 -2.06 -7.47
C ARG A 7 -7.17 -2.27 -6.00
N LYS A 8 -7.49 -3.44 -5.49
CA LYS A 8 -7.18 -3.91 -4.15
C LYS A 8 -6.09 -4.96 -4.23
N ILE A 9 -5.05 -4.81 -3.42
CA ILE A 9 -3.95 -5.79 -3.32
C ILE A 9 -3.72 -6.18 -1.86
N ALA A 10 -3.26 -7.41 -1.63
CA ALA A 10 -2.88 -7.87 -0.31
C ALA A 10 -1.56 -7.21 0.15
N ILE A 11 -1.50 -6.89 1.44
CA ILE A 11 -0.28 -6.39 2.09
C ILE A 11 0.46 -7.59 2.71
N PRO A 12 1.79 -7.72 2.50
CA PRO A 12 2.59 -8.74 3.18
C PRO A 12 2.45 -8.65 4.70
N TYR A 13 2.14 -9.77 5.36
CA TYR A 13 1.93 -9.81 6.81
C TYR A 13 3.18 -9.39 7.61
N CYS A 14 4.37 -9.66 7.08
CA CYS A 14 5.64 -9.30 7.73
C CYS A 14 5.77 -7.80 8.03
N TYR A 15 5.07 -6.91 7.31
CA TYR A 15 5.11 -5.47 7.57
C TYR A 15 4.48 -5.08 8.89
N VAL A 16 3.62 -5.93 9.47
CA VAL A 16 3.05 -5.71 10.81
C VAL A 16 4.15 -5.83 11.87
N TRP A 17 4.95 -6.89 11.80
CA TRP A 17 6.07 -7.11 12.74
C TRP A 17 7.14 -6.04 12.62
N MET A 18 7.43 -5.58 11.40
CA MET A 18 8.46 -4.56 11.17
C MET A 18 8.16 -3.21 11.81
N VAL A 19 6.89 -2.93 12.14
CA VAL A 19 6.48 -1.63 12.70
C VAL A 19 6.07 -1.70 14.17
N GLU A 20 5.99 -2.91 14.73
CA GLU A 20 5.43 -3.19 16.06
C GLU A 20 6.12 -2.40 17.18
N GLU A 21 7.45 -2.29 17.12
CA GLU A 21 8.23 -1.53 18.12
C GLU A 21 8.50 -0.07 17.73
N SER A 22 7.94 0.40 16.61
CA SER A 22 8.17 1.77 16.18
C SER A 22 7.37 2.76 17.03
N LYS A 23 7.92 3.97 17.23
CA LYS A 23 7.25 5.05 17.98
C LYS A 23 5.94 5.50 17.34
N ASP A 24 5.76 5.25 16.05
CA ASP A 24 4.54 5.56 15.28
C ASP A 24 4.29 4.44 14.24
N PRO A 25 3.70 3.31 14.68
CA PRO A 25 3.50 2.13 13.84
C PRO A 25 2.58 2.40 12.66
N GLY A 26 1.56 3.24 12.84
CA GLY A 26 0.62 3.59 11.78
C GLY A 26 1.30 4.36 10.63
N ARG A 27 2.16 5.32 10.95
CA ARG A 27 2.92 6.07 9.94
C ARG A 27 3.96 5.20 9.25
N MET A 28 4.74 4.43 10.02
CA MET A 28 5.75 3.52 9.45
C MET A 28 5.12 2.47 8.54
N PHE A 29 3.98 1.91 8.94
CA PHE A 29 3.24 0.94 8.13
C PHE A 29 2.79 1.54 6.79
N LYS A 30 2.20 2.74 6.81
CA LYS A 30 1.81 3.45 5.58
C LYS A 30 3.01 3.71 4.66
N THR A 31 4.16 4.10 5.20
CA THR A 31 5.39 4.32 4.42
C THR A 31 5.86 3.03 3.75
N TYR A 32 5.93 1.93 4.50
CA TYR A 32 6.34 0.63 3.96
C TYR A 32 5.39 0.13 2.88
N VAL A 33 4.07 0.18 3.14
CA VAL A 33 3.06 -0.20 2.15
C VAL A 33 3.16 0.69 0.90
N GLY A 34 3.38 1.99 1.05
CA GLY A 34 3.58 2.90 -0.08
C GLY A 34 4.80 2.53 -0.94
N GLY A 35 5.94 2.23 -0.30
CA GLY A 35 7.14 1.76 -0.98
C GLY A 35 6.93 0.42 -1.68
N TYR A 36 6.27 -0.53 -1.01
CA TYR A 36 5.88 -1.81 -1.59
C TYR A 36 5.04 -1.64 -2.85
N VAL A 37 4.01 -0.79 -2.81
CA VAL A 37 3.16 -0.51 -3.98
C VAL A 37 4.01 0.00 -5.14
N ARG A 38 4.84 1.04 -4.92
CA ARG A 38 5.64 1.63 -6.01
C ARG A 38 6.64 0.65 -6.61
N ASN A 39 7.24 -0.21 -5.78
CA ASN A 39 8.24 -1.18 -6.24
C ASN A 39 7.62 -2.39 -6.96
N THR A 40 6.47 -2.89 -6.48
CA THR A 40 5.85 -4.12 -7.02
C THR A 40 4.77 -3.84 -8.07
N HIS A 41 4.24 -2.63 -8.10
CA HIS A 41 3.18 -2.18 -8.98
C HIS A 41 3.53 -0.84 -9.64
N PRO A 42 4.51 -0.77 -10.55
CA PRO A 42 4.93 0.48 -11.19
C PRO A 42 3.77 1.24 -11.86
N GLY A 43 3.74 2.56 -11.69
CA GLY A 43 2.67 3.43 -12.19
C GLY A 43 1.38 3.37 -11.36
N TRP A 44 1.45 2.87 -10.13
CA TRP A 44 0.36 2.89 -9.16
C TRP A 44 0.82 3.51 -7.84
N ASP A 45 -0.09 4.24 -7.21
CA ASP A 45 0.10 4.86 -5.90
C ASP A 45 -0.88 4.31 -4.87
N LEU A 46 -0.43 4.26 -3.62
CA LEU A 46 -1.26 3.93 -2.47
C LEU A 46 -2.27 5.05 -2.20
N VAL A 47 -3.55 4.71 -2.17
CA VAL A 47 -4.63 5.64 -1.79
C VAL A 47 -4.95 5.51 -0.32
N ARG A 48 -5.21 4.29 0.14
CA ARG A 48 -5.57 3.99 1.53
C ARG A 48 -5.36 2.52 1.85
N ILE A 49 -5.35 2.22 3.14
CA ILE A 49 -5.22 0.86 3.66
C ILE A 49 -6.55 0.47 4.32
N GLU A 50 -7.02 -0.72 4.00
CA GLU A 50 -8.18 -1.37 4.61
C GLU A 50 -7.77 -2.72 5.20
N LYS A 51 -7.61 -2.78 6.52
CA LYS A 51 -7.06 -3.97 7.20
C LYS A 51 -5.72 -4.35 6.56
N MET A 52 -5.59 -5.59 6.07
CA MET A 52 -4.40 -6.10 5.37
C MET A 52 -4.45 -5.94 3.85
N ASN A 53 -5.18 -4.95 3.35
CA ASN A 53 -5.27 -4.66 1.93
C ASN A 53 -4.93 -3.20 1.62
N ALA A 54 -4.18 -2.98 0.55
CA ALA A 54 -3.92 -1.67 0.00
C ALA A 54 -4.89 -1.40 -1.16
N ILE A 55 -5.57 -0.26 -1.11
CA ILE A 55 -6.32 0.27 -2.25
C ILE A 55 -5.36 1.18 -3.00
N ILE A 56 -5.09 0.83 -4.26
CA ILE A 56 -4.12 1.54 -5.10
C ILE A 56 -4.82 2.10 -6.34
N LYS A 57 -4.32 3.23 -6.84
CA LYS A 57 -4.81 3.86 -8.07
C LYS A 57 -3.68 4.03 -9.06
N ARG A 58 -4.01 4.13 -10.35
CA ARG A 58 -3.00 4.45 -11.36
C ARG A 58 -2.54 5.90 -11.17
N GLU A 59 -1.25 6.14 -11.37
CA GLU A 59 -0.72 7.50 -11.38
C GLU A 59 -1.31 8.27 -12.57
N GLY A 60 -1.69 9.52 -12.35
CA GLY A 60 -2.25 10.38 -13.41
C GLY A 60 -3.69 10.08 -13.85
N SER A 61 -4.44 9.26 -13.12
CA SER A 61 -5.87 8.98 -13.36
C SER A 61 -6.82 9.70 -12.41
#